data_AF-A0AA37LT63-F1
#
_entry.id   AF-A0AA37LT63-F1
#
_cell.length_a   1.000
_cell.length_b   1.000
_cell.length_c   1.000
_cell.angle_alpha   90.00
_cell.angle_beta   90.00
_cell.angle_gamma   90.00
#
_symmetry.space_group_name_H-M   'P 1'
#
loop_
_entity.id
_entity.type
_entity.pdbx_description
1 polymer ?
#
loop_
_entity_poly.entity_id
_entity_poly.type
_entity_poly.pdbx_seq_one_letter_code
_entity_poly.pdbx_strand_id
1 'polypeptide(L)'
;MLTKNLGVSGIAHVASNVSFDPNPNTVVTEVVSSLHSLLESAAKTAEVKSFVYTSSFAAVASPTTGVARKITEETYSEDFVREAWAPPPYTPERAMAVYGASKVAAERALFAYAKEKKPHFTTNSIVLGVNFGKVLDWSVSASSGDFIKELFKGSYEKPKQLTYRSVYWVTNVFILKASKL
;
A
#
# COMPACT_ATOMS: atom_id res chain seq x y z
N MET A 1 -14.56 -41.33 -0.80
CA MET A 1 -14.08 -40.37 0.22
C MET A 1 -13.34 -39.26 -0.52
N LEU A 2 -13.96 -38.10 -0.72
CA LEU A 2 -13.30 -36.93 -1.31
C LEU A 2 -12.64 -36.15 -0.16
N THR A 3 -11.35 -36.35 0.05
CA THR A 3 -10.56 -35.47 0.89
C THR A 3 -10.48 -34.12 0.18
N LYS A 4 -11.31 -33.17 0.61
CA LYS A 4 -11.20 -31.77 0.17
C LYS A 4 -9.84 -31.28 0.66
N ASN A 5 -8.86 -31.20 -0.22
CA ASN A 5 -7.58 -30.58 0.11
C ASN A 5 -7.88 -29.15 0.61
N LEU A 6 -7.57 -28.88 1.87
CA LEU A 6 -7.70 -27.56 2.49
C LEU A 6 -6.60 -26.67 1.91
N GLY A 7 -6.83 -26.11 0.72
CA GLY A 7 -5.93 -25.21 0.02
C GLY A 7 -6.38 -23.75 0.07
N VAL A 8 -5.46 -22.82 -0.21
CA VAL A 8 -5.75 -21.38 -0.30
C VAL A 8 -6.28 -21.06 -1.69
N SER A 9 -7.50 -20.52 -1.78
CA SER A 9 -8.09 -20.10 -3.07
C SER A 9 -7.74 -18.67 -3.47
N GLY A 10 -7.34 -17.83 -2.52
CA GLY A 10 -7.00 -16.43 -2.79
C GLY A 10 -6.19 -15.83 -1.66
N ILE A 11 -5.38 -14.83 -1.99
CA ILE A 11 -4.44 -14.17 -1.08
C ILE A 11 -4.74 -12.68 -1.07
N ALA A 12 -4.95 -12.12 0.13
CA ALA A 12 -4.97 -10.68 0.36
C ALA A 12 -3.69 -10.30 1.10
N HIS A 13 -2.73 -9.72 0.38
CA HIS A 13 -1.48 -9.25 0.96
C HIS A 13 -1.68 -7.84 1.54
N VAL A 14 -1.94 -7.79 2.85
CA VAL A 14 -2.18 -6.55 3.61
C VAL A 14 -0.95 -6.14 4.45
N ALA A 15 -0.08 -7.09 4.77
CA ALA A 15 1.14 -6.84 5.52
C ALA A 15 2.11 -5.93 4.74
N SER A 16 2.67 -4.94 5.43
CA SER A 16 3.63 -3.99 4.86
C SER A 16 4.46 -3.39 5.98
N ASN A 17 5.71 -3.02 5.70
CA ASN A 17 6.46 -2.14 6.58
C ASN A 17 5.74 -0.77 6.61
N VAL A 18 5.29 -0.40 7.81
CA VAL A 18 4.62 0.88 8.14
C VAL A 18 5.34 1.57 9.30
N SER A 19 6.65 1.33 9.44
CA SER A 19 7.50 1.88 10.50
C SER A 19 7.75 3.39 10.34
N PHE A 20 7.62 3.91 9.12
CA PHE A 20 8.00 5.28 8.76
C PHE A 20 9.50 5.57 8.98
N ASP A 21 10.37 4.56 8.83
CA ASP A 21 11.82 4.74 8.72
C ASP A 21 12.16 5.60 7.47
N PRO A 22 12.98 6.67 7.60
CA PRO A 22 13.35 7.54 6.49
C PRO A 22 14.39 6.95 5.53
N ASN A 23 14.90 5.75 5.76
CA ASN A 23 15.87 5.08 4.89
C ASN A 23 15.15 4.22 3.82
N PRO A 24 15.20 4.58 2.53
CA PRO A 24 14.56 3.81 1.47
C PRO A 24 15.16 2.41 1.31
N ASN A 25 16.45 2.23 1.61
CA ASN A 25 17.14 0.95 1.50
C ASN A 25 16.60 -0.09 2.50
N THR A 26 15.99 0.36 3.60
CA THR A 26 15.31 -0.50 4.56
C THR A 26 13.88 -0.80 4.07
N VAL A 27 13.04 0.23 4.00
CA VAL A 27 11.59 0.07 3.83
C VAL A 27 11.23 -0.45 2.43
N VAL A 28 11.81 0.13 1.37
CA VAL A 28 11.46 -0.25 0.00
C VAL A 28 11.92 -1.69 -0.29
N THR A 29 13.14 -2.02 0.12
CA THR A 29 13.71 -3.37 -0.05
C THR A 29 12.87 -4.43 0.64
N GLU A 30 12.50 -4.20 1.91
CA GLU A 30 11.69 -5.16 2.68
C GLU A 30 10.31 -5.39 2.04
N VAL A 31 9.61 -4.30 1.68
CA VAL A 31 8.27 -4.38 1.08
C VAL A 31 8.30 -5.14 -0.24
N VAL A 32 9.26 -4.83 -1.12
CA VAL A 32 9.40 -5.50 -2.43
C VAL A 32 9.81 -6.97 -2.26
N SER A 33 10.74 -7.26 -1.36
CA SER A 33 11.20 -8.63 -1.08
C SER A 33 10.09 -9.51 -0.51
N SER A 34 9.31 -8.98 0.44
CA SER A 34 8.12 -9.64 1.01
C SER A 34 7.10 -9.98 -0.06
N LEU A 35 6.78 -9.00 -0.93
CA LEU A 35 5.84 -9.20 -2.03
C LEU A 35 6.30 -10.31 -2.98
N HIS A 36 7.56 -10.28 -3.42
CA HIS A 36 8.11 -11.31 -4.30
C HIS A 36 8.06 -12.69 -3.66
N SER A 37 8.48 -12.80 -2.39
CA SER A 37 8.47 -14.09 -1.68
C SER A 37 7.07 -14.70 -1.61
N LEU A 38 6.05 -13.86 -1.36
CA LEU A 38 4.66 -14.33 -1.30
C LEU A 38 4.09 -14.67 -2.69
N LEU A 39 4.43 -13.90 -3.73
CA LEU A 39 4.05 -14.22 -5.12
C LEU A 39 4.64 -15.55 -5.57
N GLU A 40 5.92 -15.80 -5.28
CA GLU A 40 6.58 -17.07 -5.60
C GLU A 40 5.97 -18.25 -4.83
N SER A 41 5.57 -18.04 -3.57
CA SER A 41 4.84 -19.06 -2.79
C SER A 41 3.45 -19.32 -3.38
N ALA A 42 2.74 -18.27 -3.80
CA ALA A 42 1.42 -18.38 -4.43
C ALA A 42 1.50 -19.15 -5.76
N ALA A 43 2.55 -18.91 -6.55
CA ALA A 43 2.76 -19.58 -7.84
C ALA A 43 3.01 -21.10 -7.70
N LYS A 44 3.50 -21.55 -6.55
CA LYS A 44 3.67 -22.98 -6.24
C LYS A 44 2.39 -23.65 -5.74
N THR A 45 1.33 -22.88 -5.48
CA THR A 45 0.07 -23.38 -4.92
C THR A 45 -1.02 -23.36 -5.99
N ALA A 46 -1.32 -24.52 -6.57
CA ALA A 46 -2.22 -24.65 -7.72
C ALA A 46 -3.66 -24.16 -7.44
N GLU A 47 -4.11 -24.22 -6.19
CA GLU A 47 -5.45 -23.81 -5.78
C GLU A 47 -5.65 -22.30 -5.74
N VAL A 48 -4.57 -21.50 -5.72
CA VAL A 48 -4.65 -20.04 -5.68
C VAL A 48 -5.20 -19.53 -7.01
N LYS A 49 -6.27 -18.74 -6.95
CA LYS A 49 -6.95 -18.14 -8.11
C LYS A 49 -6.81 -16.63 -8.18
N SER A 50 -6.59 -15.97 -7.04
CA SER A 50 -6.44 -14.52 -6.95
C SER A 50 -5.39 -14.10 -5.94
N PHE A 51 -4.65 -13.05 -6.28
CA PHE A 51 -3.72 -12.36 -5.41
C PHE A 51 -4.06 -10.87 -5.43
N VAL A 52 -4.35 -10.30 -4.27
CA VAL A 52 -4.69 -8.89 -4.11
C VAL A 52 -3.66 -8.23 -3.21
N TYR A 53 -2.97 -7.22 -3.73
CA TYR A 53 -2.06 -6.37 -2.96
C TYR A 53 -2.81 -5.16 -2.39
N THR A 54 -2.56 -4.84 -1.13
CA THR A 54 -3.09 -3.64 -0.49
C THR A 54 -2.10 -2.50 -0.63
N SER A 55 -2.34 -1.67 -1.65
CA SER A 55 -1.60 -0.45 -1.90
C SER A 55 -2.16 0.74 -1.09
N SER A 56 -1.71 1.94 -1.41
CA SER A 56 -2.09 3.16 -0.72
C SER A 56 -2.19 4.31 -1.71
N PHE A 57 -2.99 5.32 -1.39
CA PHE A 57 -3.05 6.57 -2.15
C PHE A 57 -1.66 7.20 -2.35
N ALA A 58 -0.73 7.00 -1.39
CA ALA A 58 0.66 7.42 -1.53
C ALA A 58 1.42 6.78 -2.70
N ALA A 59 0.90 5.70 -3.31
CA ALA A 59 1.45 5.14 -4.54
C ALA A 59 1.10 6.00 -5.76
N VAL A 60 -0.05 6.68 -5.76
CA VAL A 60 -0.62 7.32 -6.97
C VAL A 60 -0.75 8.83 -6.86
N ALA A 61 -0.73 9.39 -5.66
CA ALA A 61 -0.68 10.82 -5.47
C ALA A 61 -0.03 11.25 -4.14
N SER A 62 0.76 12.32 -4.24
CA SER A 62 1.16 13.12 -3.09
C SER A 62 0.02 14.02 -2.63
N PRO A 63 -0.17 14.24 -1.32
CA PRO A 63 -1.23 15.09 -0.84
C PRO A 63 -0.93 16.57 -1.12
N THR A 64 -1.56 17.13 -2.14
CA THR A 64 -1.45 18.56 -2.48
C THR A 64 -2.84 19.17 -2.51
N THR A 65 -3.09 20.13 -1.62
CA THR A 65 -4.40 20.74 -1.46
C THR A 65 -4.69 21.71 -2.59
N GLY A 66 -5.94 21.74 -3.06
CA GLY A 66 -6.40 22.66 -4.12
C GLY A 66 -5.99 22.28 -5.55
N VAL A 67 -5.32 21.14 -5.74
CA VAL A 67 -4.91 20.66 -7.07
C VAL A 67 -5.75 19.46 -7.48
N ALA A 68 -6.62 19.65 -8.47
CA ALA A 68 -7.33 18.54 -9.09
C ALA A 68 -6.36 17.67 -9.90
N ARG A 69 -6.44 16.36 -9.74
CA ARG A 69 -5.62 15.40 -10.49
C ARG A 69 -6.48 14.31 -11.08
N LYS A 70 -6.21 13.98 -12.34
CA LYS A 70 -6.74 12.77 -12.97
C LYS A 70 -5.82 11.62 -12.60
N ILE A 71 -6.31 10.69 -11.79
CA ILE A 71 -5.60 9.46 -11.44
C ILE A 71 -6.08 8.35 -12.38
N THR A 72 -5.12 7.67 -13.01
CA THR A 72 -5.32 6.51 -13.87
C THR A 72 -4.49 5.34 -13.36
N GLU A 73 -4.67 4.16 -13.97
CA GLU A 73 -3.90 2.95 -13.69
C GLU A 73 -2.39 3.07 -13.97
N GLU A 74 -1.99 4.12 -14.69
CA GLU A 74 -0.61 4.45 -15.06
C GLU A 74 0.00 5.52 -14.16
N THR A 75 -0.80 6.11 -13.26
CA THR A 75 -0.36 7.21 -12.40
C THR A 75 0.43 6.68 -11.20
N TYR A 76 1.64 7.20 -11.01
CA TYR A 76 2.47 6.93 -9.83
C TYR A 76 3.01 8.24 -9.21
N SER A 77 3.25 8.22 -7.90
CA SER A 77 3.86 9.33 -7.15
C SER A 77 5.38 9.36 -7.35
N GLU A 78 5.81 9.78 -8.54
CA GLU A 78 7.24 9.89 -8.87
C GLU A 78 7.98 10.92 -8.02
N ASP A 79 7.25 11.90 -7.47
CA ASP A 79 7.77 12.86 -6.51
C ASP A 79 8.22 12.18 -5.20
N PHE A 80 7.41 11.28 -4.65
CA PHE A 80 7.80 10.49 -3.49
C PHE A 80 8.97 9.55 -3.79
N VAL A 81 8.99 8.93 -4.98
CA VAL A 81 10.13 8.09 -5.39
C VAL A 81 11.42 8.92 -5.42
N ARG A 82 11.40 10.08 -6.09
CA ARG A 82 12.56 10.97 -6.20
C ARG A 82 13.03 11.48 -4.83
N GLU A 83 12.10 11.89 -3.97
CA GLU A 83 12.42 12.40 -2.63
C GLU A 83 13.00 11.30 -1.72
N ALA A 84 12.41 10.10 -1.74
CA ALA A 84 12.89 8.96 -0.96
C ALA A 84 14.35 8.62 -1.31
N TRP A 85 14.65 8.53 -2.62
CA TRP A 85 15.96 8.11 -3.14
C TRP A 85 16.98 9.25 -3.29
N ALA A 86 16.68 10.46 -2.82
CA ALA A 86 17.67 11.55 -2.79
C ALA A 86 18.90 11.16 -1.93
N PRO A 87 20.08 11.79 -2.13
CA PRO A 87 21.26 11.52 -1.31
C PRO A 87 20.99 11.68 0.20
N PRO A 88 21.75 10.96 1.06
CA PRO A 88 21.67 11.14 2.51
C PRO A 88 22.09 12.56 2.92
N PRO A 89 21.71 13.03 4.13
CA PRO A 89 21.13 12.25 5.23
C PRO A 89 19.63 11.92 5.06
N TYR A 90 19.24 10.72 5.53
CA TYR A 90 17.86 10.25 5.60
C TYR A 90 17.19 10.78 6.87
N THR A 91 16.67 12.00 6.82
CA THR A 91 16.04 12.67 7.98
C THR A 91 14.56 12.28 8.13
N PRO A 92 13.96 12.42 9.34
CA PRO A 92 12.57 12.00 9.60
C PRO A 92 11.51 12.58 8.65
N GLU A 93 11.74 13.77 8.07
CA GLU A 93 10.83 14.41 7.12
C GLU A 93 10.62 13.57 5.86
N ARG A 94 11.59 12.70 5.53
CA ARG A 94 11.55 11.81 4.37
C ARG A 94 10.66 10.58 4.55
N ALA A 95 10.24 10.28 5.78
CA ALA A 95 9.50 9.07 6.12
C ALA A 95 8.27 8.82 5.23
N MET A 96 7.51 9.87 4.94
CA MET A 96 6.33 9.77 4.07
C MET A 96 6.68 9.51 2.61
N ALA A 97 7.77 10.11 2.12
CA ALA A 97 8.25 9.86 0.76
C ALA A 97 8.74 8.42 0.62
N VAL A 98 9.47 7.91 1.63
CA VAL A 98 9.92 6.51 1.67
C VAL A 98 8.75 5.54 1.73
N TYR A 99 7.74 5.82 2.56
CA TYR A 99 6.50 5.05 2.57
C TYR A 99 5.83 5.06 1.18
N GLY A 100 5.65 6.23 0.56
CA GLY A 100 5.08 6.35 -0.79
C GLY A 100 5.88 5.58 -1.84
N ALA A 101 7.20 5.74 -1.85
CA ALA A 101 8.11 5.04 -2.74
C ALA A 101 8.03 3.51 -2.57
N SER A 102 7.87 3.01 -1.34
CA SER A 102 7.68 1.57 -1.09
C SER A 102 6.40 1.05 -1.73
N LYS A 103 5.32 1.84 -1.70
CA LYS A 103 4.03 1.46 -2.31
C LYS A 103 4.09 1.51 -3.83
N VAL A 104 4.73 2.52 -4.41
CA VAL A 104 5.03 2.59 -5.85
C VAL A 104 5.84 1.38 -6.30
N ALA A 105 6.94 1.08 -5.60
CA ALA A 105 7.84 -0.01 -5.97
C ALA A 105 7.13 -1.37 -5.90
N ALA A 106 6.33 -1.60 -4.87
CA ALA A 106 5.54 -2.82 -4.72
C ALA A 106 4.50 -3.00 -5.84
N GLU A 107 3.75 -1.96 -6.20
CA GLU A 107 2.79 -2.06 -7.31
C GLU A 107 3.50 -2.34 -8.64
N ARG A 108 4.61 -1.64 -8.91
CA ARG A 108 5.43 -1.91 -10.10
C ARG A 108 5.93 -3.35 -10.13
N ALA A 109 6.44 -3.85 -9.01
CA ALA A 109 6.91 -5.23 -8.88
C ALA A 109 5.79 -6.26 -9.07
N LEU A 110 4.61 -6.03 -8.49
CA LEU A 110 3.42 -6.89 -8.67
C LEU A 110 3.05 -7.01 -10.15
N PHE A 111 2.95 -5.87 -10.84
CA PHE A 111 2.52 -5.86 -12.24
C PHE A 111 3.60 -6.34 -13.21
N ALA A 112 4.88 -6.07 -12.90
CA ALA A 112 5.99 -6.67 -13.62
C ALA A 112 5.95 -8.20 -13.48
N TYR A 113 5.80 -8.72 -12.26
CA TYR A 113 5.67 -10.15 -12.00
C TYR A 113 4.53 -10.77 -12.80
N ALA A 114 3.33 -10.17 -12.75
CA ALA A 114 2.17 -10.67 -13.48
C ALA A 114 2.41 -10.71 -15.00
N LYS A 115 3.04 -9.67 -15.55
CA LYS A 115 3.36 -9.58 -16.98
C LYS A 115 4.44 -10.58 -17.41
N GLU A 116 5.48 -10.73 -16.61
CA GLU A 116 6.68 -11.51 -16.95
C GLU A 116 6.53 -13.01 -16.64
N LYS A 117 5.98 -13.33 -15.46
CA LYS A 117 5.84 -14.71 -14.97
C LYS A 117 4.53 -15.36 -15.37
N LYS A 118 3.48 -14.57 -15.67
CA LYS A 118 2.15 -15.05 -16.07
C LYS A 118 1.65 -16.19 -15.16
N PRO A 119 1.53 -15.95 -13.85
CA PRO A 119 1.08 -16.99 -12.92
C PRO A 119 -0.33 -17.45 -13.26
N HIS A 120 -0.72 -18.65 -12.79
CA HIS A 120 -2.06 -19.21 -13.01
C HIS A 120 -3.19 -18.46 -12.29
N PHE A 121 -2.86 -17.50 -11.41
CA PHE A 121 -3.81 -16.67 -10.67
C PHE A 121 -3.88 -15.24 -11.22
N THR A 122 -5.01 -14.58 -11.01
CA THR A 122 -5.15 -13.14 -11.33
C THR A 122 -4.52 -12.29 -10.23
N THR A 123 -3.73 -11.29 -10.61
CA THR A 123 -3.20 -10.27 -9.69
C THR A 123 -4.00 -8.97 -9.77
N ASN A 124 -4.33 -8.39 -8.61
CA ASN A 124 -4.92 -7.06 -8.50
C ASN A 124 -4.22 -6.22 -7.42
N SER A 125 -4.32 -4.89 -7.54
CA SER A 125 -3.99 -3.96 -6.47
C SER A 125 -5.23 -3.15 -6.08
N ILE A 126 -5.37 -2.90 -4.78
CA ILE A 126 -6.36 -1.99 -4.22
C ILE A 126 -5.63 -0.78 -3.63
N VAL A 127 -5.95 0.41 -4.11
CA VAL A 127 -5.41 1.67 -3.59
C VAL A 127 -6.34 2.22 -2.51
N LEU A 128 -5.86 2.26 -1.27
CA LEU A 128 -6.62 2.79 -0.13
C LEU A 128 -6.15 4.18 0.30
N GLY A 129 -7.10 5.03 0.64
CA GLY A 129 -6.86 6.31 1.30
C GLY A 129 -6.77 6.17 2.83
N VAL A 130 -7.17 7.23 3.54
CA VAL A 130 -7.37 7.17 4.99
C VAL A 130 -8.66 6.41 5.28
N ASN A 131 -8.54 5.26 5.94
CA ASN A 131 -9.70 4.42 6.24
C ASN A 131 -10.30 4.79 7.60
N PHE A 132 -11.58 5.11 7.61
CA PHE A 132 -12.36 5.34 8.83
C PHE A 132 -13.38 4.22 9.01
N GLY A 133 -13.55 3.77 10.24
CA GLY A 133 -14.47 2.69 10.57
C GLY A 133 -14.35 2.25 12.03
N LYS A 134 -15.16 1.27 12.42
CA LYS A 134 -15.10 0.67 13.75
C LYS A 134 -13.76 -0.04 13.94
N VAL A 135 -13.02 0.35 14.98
CA VAL A 135 -11.83 -0.38 15.42
C VAL A 135 -12.27 -1.67 16.10
N LEU A 136 -11.80 -2.80 15.62
CA LEU A 136 -12.21 -4.13 16.10
C LEU A 136 -11.39 -4.58 17.31
N ASP A 137 -10.12 -4.15 17.38
CA ASP A 137 -9.22 -4.45 18.48
C ASP A 137 -8.51 -3.18 18.91
N TRP A 138 -8.82 -2.74 20.14
CA TRP A 138 -8.25 -1.52 20.73
C TRP A 138 -6.94 -1.77 21.49
N SER A 139 -6.49 -3.02 21.59
CA SER A 139 -5.20 -3.35 22.24
C SER A 139 -3.99 -3.00 21.37
N VAL A 140 -4.22 -2.80 20.07
CA VAL A 140 -3.20 -2.40 19.09
C VAL A 140 -3.48 -1.00 18.55
N SER A 141 -2.48 -0.40 17.89
CA SER A 141 -2.63 0.87 17.19
C SER A 141 -3.77 0.79 16.16
N ALA A 142 -4.72 1.73 16.22
CA ALA A 142 -5.83 1.77 15.27
C ALA A 142 -5.44 2.42 13.93
N SER A 143 -4.16 2.74 13.72
CA SER A 143 -3.64 3.39 12.51
C SER A 143 -4.43 4.67 12.19
N SER A 144 -5.06 4.77 11.02
CA SER A 144 -5.92 5.89 10.63
C SER A 144 -7.13 6.09 11.54
N GLY A 145 -7.64 5.03 12.18
CA GLY A 145 -8.72 5.11 13.16
C GLY A 145 -8.36 5.95 14.39
N ASP A 146 -7.08 6.06 14.72
CA ASP A 146 -6.64 6.92 15.83
C ASP A 146 -6.83 8.41 15.53
N PHE A 147 -6.90 8.84 14.26
CA PHE A 147 -7.13 10.26 13.95
C PHE A 147 -8.45 10.75 14.55
N ILE A 148 -9.51 9.95 14.41
CA ILE A 148 -10.83 10.27 14.96
C ILE A 148 -10.82 10.16 16.48
N LYS A 149 -10.18 9.12 17.03
CA LYS A 149 -10.06 8.92 18.48
C LYS A 149 -9.34 10.08 19.17
N GLU A 150 -8.22 10.55 18.61
CA GLU A 150 -7.46 11.67 19.18
C GLU A 150 -8.24 12.98 19.07
N LEU A 151 -8.94 13.20 17.95
CA LEU A 151 -9.83 14.36 17.81
C LEU A 151 -10.93 14.36 18.88
N PHE A 152 -11.57 13.22 19.14
CA PHE A 152 -12.57 13.09 20.20
C PHE A 152 -12.02 13.35 21.62
N LYS A 153 -10.72 13.12 21.84
CA LYS A 153 -10.04 13.42 23.10
C LYS A 153 -9.56 14.88 23.20
N GLY A 154 -9.83 15.72 22.19
CA GLY A 154 -9.34 17.09 22.13
C GLY A 154 -7.86 17.21 21.76
N SER A 155 -7.25 16.14 21.25
CA SER A 155 -5.86 16.10 20.80
C SER A 155 -5.80 16.34 19.29
N TYR A 156 -5.01 17.33 18.88
CA TYR A 156 -4.89 17.75 17.48
C TYR A 156 -3.55 17.37 16.84
N GLU A 157 -2.58 16.87 17.59
CA GLU A 157 -1.23 16.61 17.06
C GLU A 157 -1.21 15.55 15.95
N LYS A 158 -1.89 14.42 16.16
CA LYS A 158 -2.03 13.38 15.13
C LYS A 158 -2.95 13.85 13.98
N PRO A 159 -4.13 14.45 14.22
CA PRO A 159 -4.96 15.04 13.16
C PRO A 159 -4.29 16.15 12.32
N LYS A 160 -3.34 16.91 12.86
CA LYS A 160 -2.61 17.95 12.10
C LYS A 160 -1.86 17.38 10.89
N GLN A 161 -1.50 16.09 10.94
CA GLN A 161 -0.89 15.37 9.82
C GLN A 161 -1.87 15.23 8.63
N LEU A 162 -3.19 15.25 8.88
CA LEU A 162 -4.22 15.30 7.84
C LEU A 162 -4.38 16.72 7.26
N THR A 163 -4.24 17.77 8.09
CA THR A 163 -4.38 19.17 7.64
C THR A 163 -3.18 19.68 6.84
N TYR A 164 -1.97 19.16 7.09
CA TYR A 164 -0.79 19.51 6.28
C TYR A 164 -0.77 18.83 4.91
N ARG A 165 -1.76 17.96 4.65
CA ARG A 165 -1.80 17.02 3.53
C ARG A 165 -3.25 16.80 3.07
N SER A 166 -4.10 17.82 3.18
CA SER A 166 -5.53 17.72 2.93
C SER A 166 -5.84 17.27 1.49
N VAL A 167 -5.98 15.95 1.34
CA VAL A 167 -6.66 15.29 0.23
C VAL A 167 -8.12 15.29 0.62
N TYR A 168 -8.85 16.25 0.09
CA TYR A 168 -10.30 16.18 0.10
C TYR A 168 -10.71 14.90 -0.64
N TRP A 169 -11.29 13.97 0.12
CA TRP A 169 -12.09 12.83 -0.34
C TRP A 169 -11.45 11.91 -1.39
N VAL A 170 -10.67 10.94 -0.93
CA VAL A 170 -10.53 9.67 -1.65
C VAL A 170 -10.82 8.52 -0.70
N THR A 171 -12.11 8.32 -0.42
CA THR A 171 -12.64 7.04 0.08
C THR A 171 -13.14 6.24 -1.12
N ASN A 172 -12.26 6.00 -2.10
CA ASN A 172 -12.58 5.12 -3.21
C ASN A 172 -11.58 3.98 -3.20
N VAL A 173 -12.09 2.77 -2.97
CA VAL A 173 -11.41 1.53 -3.32
C VAL A 173 -11.30 1.54 -4.84
N PHE A 174 -10.16 2.01 -5.38
CA PHE A 174 -9.88 1.84 -6.79
C PHE A 174 -9.20 0.49 -6.99
N ILE A 175 -9.88 -0.41 -7.71
CA ILE A 175 -9.22 -1.58 -8.30
C ILE A 175 -8.59 -1.06 -9.59
N LEU A 176 -7.29 -0.77 -9.56
CA LEU A 176 -6.61 -0.10 -10.68
C LEU A 176 -6.00 -1.09 -11.67
N LYS A 177 -6.10 -2.40 -11.47
CA LYS A 177 -5.49 -3.33 -12.42
C LYS A 177 -5.94 -4.76 -12.20
N ALA A 178 -6.59 -5.35 -13.20
CA ALA A 178 -6.74 -6.79 -13.31
C ALA A 178 -5.94 -7.26 -14.52
N SER A 179 -4.81 -7.94 -14.32
CA SER A 179 -4.15 -8.60 -15.44
C SER A 179 -4.77 -9.98 -15.65
N LYS A 180 -5.64 -10.10 -16.66
CA LYS A 180 -5.85 -11.37 -17.36
C LYS A 180 -5.06 -11.29 -18.66
N LEU A 181 -4.01 -12.09 -18.77
CA LEU A 181 -3.40 -12.46 -20.04
C LEU A 181 -3.23 -13.98 -20.04
#